data_AF-A0A7X7XB40-F1
#
_entry.id   AF-A0A7X7XB40-F1
#
_cell.length_a   1.000
_cell.length_b   1.000
_cell.length_c   1.000
_cell.angle_alpha   90.00
_cell.angle_beta   90.00
_cell.angle_gamma   90.00
#
_symmetry.space_group_name_H-M   'P 1'
#
loop_
_entity.id
_entity.type
_entity.pdbx_description
1 polymer ?
#
loop_
_entity_poly.entity_id
_entity_poly.type
_entity_poly.pdbx_seq_one_letter_code
_entity_poly.pdbx_strand_id
1 'polypeptide(L)'
;MITTDYNLNKIASIQGLHVLNVNDLANALKPVLIPGETLEVDVIKEGKEPNQGVAYLTDGTMLVVEDGEKYIGKRVEVVITSLLQTSAGRLIFGRVKREAN
;
A
#
# COMPACT_ATOMS: atom_id res chain seq x y z
N MET A 1 28.23 4.09 21.39
CA MET A 1 27.24 4.86 22.17
C MET A 1 25.91 4.68 21.46
N ILE A 2 24.97 3.96 22.08
CA ILE A 2 23.63 3.72 21.52
C ILE A 2 22.73 4.82 22.10
N THR A 3 22.01 5.54 21.25
CA THR A 3 21.05 6.57 21.68
C THR A 3 19.74 6.43 20.93
N THR A 4 18.64 6.52 21.69
CA THR A 4 17.24 6.42 21.29
C THR A 4 16.63 7.83 21.23
N ASP A 5 17.12 8.66 20.32
CA ASP A 5 16.56 10.00 20.15
C ASP A 5 16.02 10.21 18.73
N TYR A 6 14.71 10.49 18.68
CA TYR A 6 13.84 10.44 17.51
C TYR A 6 13.89 11.73 16.66
N ASN A 7 14.73 12.71 17.00
CA ASN A 7 14.55 14.10 16.58
C ASN A 7 15.74 14.77 15.86
N LEU A 8 16.58 14.03 15.12
CA LEU A 8 17.64 14.67 14.33
C LEU A 8 17.85 14.10 12.91
N ASN A 9 16.75 13.78 12.21
CA ASN A 9 16.77 13.31 10.82
C ASN A 9 17.14 14.38 9.76
N LYS A 10 17.79 15.50 10.11
CA LYS A 10 18.11 16.55 9.12
C LYS A 10 19.56 17.01 9.04
N ILE A 11 20.48 16.45 9.83
CA ILE A 11 21.92 16.78 9.74
C ILE A 11 22.78 15.51 9.87
N ALA A 12 22.68 14.60 8.90
CA ALA A 12 23.60 13.47 8.77
C ALA A 12 23.82 13.10 7.31
N SER A 13 24.18 14.10 6.48
CA SER A 13 24.57 13.91 5.07
C SER A 13 26.07 14.07 4.86
N ILE A 14 26.89 13.94 5.91
CA ILE A 14 28.34 14.11 5.81
C ILE A 14 29.00 12.91 6.48
N GLN A 15 29.77 12.16 5.68
CA GLN A 15 30.55 10.96 6.01
C GLN A 15 29.85 9.61 5.81
N GLY A 16 29.70 9.20 4.54
CA GLY A 16 30.31 7.97 4.00
C GLY A 16 30.02 6.61 4.65
N LEU A 17 29.08 6.50 5.60
CA LEU A 17 28.72 5.23 6.22
C LEU A 17 27.33 4.83 5.74
N HIS A 18 27.27 3.72 4.99
CA HIS A 18 26.04 3.03 4.63
C HIS A 18 25.36 2.56 5.92
N VAL A 19 24.48 3.39 6.47
CA VAL A 19 23.52 2.94 7.47
C VAL A 19 22.48 2.12 6.70
N LEU A 20 22.76 0.84 6.52
CA LEU A 20 21.76 -0.12 6.04
C LEU A 20 20.69 -0.19 7.12
N ASN A 21 19.59 0.49 6.88
CA ASN A 21 18.46 0.47 7.78
C ASN A 21 17.84 -0.94 7.72
N VAL A 22 17.92 -1.70 8.81
CA VAL A 22 17.34 -3.06 8.90
C VAL A 22 15.83 -3.04 8.61
N ASN A 23 15.17 -1.89 8.77
CA ASN A 23 13.78 -1.70 8.35
C ASN A 23 13.59 -1.76 6.82
N ASP A 24 14.58 -1.34 6.03
CA ASP A 24 14.50 -1.39 4.56
C ASP A 24 14.60 -2.83 4.06
N LEU A 25 15.42 -3.66 4.73
CA LEU A 25 15.52 -5.10 4.44
C LEU A 25 14.22 -5.84 4.77
N ALA A 26 13.57 -5.50 5.89
CA ALA A 26 12.27 -6.08 6.27
C ALA A 26 11.14 -5.64 5.31
N ASN A 27 11.22 -4.43 4.75
CA ASN A 27 10.28 -3.97 3.73
C ASN A 27 10.52 -4.61 2.35
N ALA A 28 11.75 -5.02 2.02
CA ALA A 28 12.10 -5.67 0.75
C ALA A 28 11.50 -7.08 0.58
N LEU A 29 11.04 -7.71 1.67
CA LEU A 29 10.40 -9.03 1.65
C LEU A 29 8.88 -8.97 1.47
N LYS A 30 8.27 -7.77 1.53
CA LYS A 30 6.84 -7.60 1.28
C LYS A 30 6.57 -7.64 -0.23
N PRO A 31 5.45 -8.22 -0.70
CA PRO A 31 5.06 -8.15 -2.10
C PRO A 31 5.18 -6.70 -2.59
N VAL A 32 6.01 -6.48 -3.61
CA VAL A 32 6.31 -5.15 -4.13
C VAL A 32 5.18 -4.74 -5.05
N LEU A 33 4.10 -4.24 -4.46
CA LEU A 33 2.98 -3.69 -5.20
C LEU A 33 3.39 -2.36 -5.84
N ILE A 34 3.41 -2.31 -7.17
CA ILE A 34 3.76 -1.12 -7.97
C ILE A 34 2.62 -0.73 -8.91
N PRO A 35 2.52 0.57 -9.28
CA PRO A 35 1.59 1.00 -10.32
C PRO A 35 1.75 0.18 -11.60
N GLY A 36 0.63 -0.28 -12.16
CA GLY A 36 0.57 -1.12 -13.35
C GLY A 36 0.50 -2.63 -13.06
N GLU A 37 0.82 -3.07 -11.85
CA GLU A 37 0.64 -4.45 -11.44
C GLU A 37 -0.84 -4.77 -11.18
N THR A 38 -1.21 -6.05 -11.34
CA THR A 38 -2.55 -6.55 -11.08
C THR A 38 -2.59 -7.50 -9.90
N LEU A 39 -3.64 -7.43 -9.10
CA LEU A 39 -3.92 -8.36 -8.03
C LEU A 39 -5.40 -8.69 -7.96
N GLU A 40 -5.72 -9.89 -7.48
CA GLU A 40 -7.09 -10.26 -7.16
C GLU A 40 -7.40 -9.91 -5.72
N VAL A 41 -8.54 -9.26 -5.50
CA VAL A 41 -9.02 -8.89 -4.17
C VAL A 41 -10.51 -9.09 -4.05
N ASP A 42 -10.97 -9.37 -2.83
CA ASP A 42 -12.37 -9.31 -2.48
C ASP A 42 -12.73 -7.88 -2.08
N VAL A 43 -13.72 -7.29 -2.76
CA VAL A 43 -14.23 -5.97 -2.36
C VAL A 43 -15.17 -6.17 -1.18
N ILE A 44 -14.79 -5.65 -0.02
CA ILE A 44 -15.45 -5.98 1.25
C ILE A 44 -16.57 -4.97 1.58
N LYS A 45 -16.36 -3.70 1.23
CA LYS A 45 -17.28 -2.60 1.61
C LYS A 45 -17.16 -1.40 0.71
N GLU A 46 -18.10 -0.47 0.84
CA GLU A 46 -18.05 0.86 0.23
C GLU A 46 -16.86 1.68 0.74
N GLY A 47 -16.27 2.46 -0.17
CA GLY A 47 -15.23 3.43 0.14
C GLY A 47 -15.79 4.75 0.66
N LYS A 48 -14.89 5.71 0.84
CA LYS A 48 -15.26 7.01 1.39
C LYS A 48 -15.95 7.90 0.35
N GLU A 49 -15.46 7.87 -0.89
CA GLU A 49 -16.04 8.61 -2.00
C GLU A 49 -17.05 7.76 -2.78
N PRO A 50 -18.04 8.36 -3.46
CA PRO A 50 -18.99 7.62 -4.29
C PRO A 50 -18.30 6.73 -5.33
N ASN A 51 -18.88 5.57 -5.63
CA ASN A 51 -18.35 4.55 -6.53
C ASN A 51 -17.08 3.84 -6.04
N GLN A 52 -16.53 4.17 -4.87
CA GLN A 52 -15.37 3.45 -4.35
C GLN A 52 -15.76 2.15 -3.66
N GLY A 53 -14.92 1.12 -3.86
CA GLY A 53 -14.87 -0.06 -3.01
C GLY A 53 -13.61 -0.06 -2.15
N VAL A 54 -13.62 -0.82 -1.07
CA VAL A 54 -12.45 -1.07 -0.22
C VAL A 54 -12.19 -2.56 -0.12
N ALA A 55 -10.94 -2.92 -0.38
CA ALA A 55 -10.40 -4.23 -0.12
C ALA A 55 -9.24 -4.13 0.88
N TYR A 56 -8.90 -5.26 1.49
CA TYR A 56 -7.73 -5.37 2.36
C TYR A 56 -6.83 -6.48 1.83
N LEU A 57 -5.53 -6.22 1.83
CA LEU A 57 -4.53 -7.25 1.59
C LEU A 57 -4.36 -8.12 2.83
N THR A 58 -3.68 -9.24 2.67
CA THR A 58 -3.42 -10.20 3.76
C THR A 58 -2.62 -9.61 4.91
N ASP A 59 -1.86 -8.54 4.68
CA ASP A 59 -1.09 -7.83 5.70
C ASP A 59 -1.86 -6.66 6.35
N GLY A 60 -3.14 -6.49 6.00
CA GLY A 60 -4.00 -5.41 6.49
C GLY A 60 -3.88 -4.09 5.72
N THR A 61 -3.03 -4.02 4.68
CA THR A 61 -2.94 -2.84 3.83
C THR A 61 -4.26 -2.59 3.12
N MET A 62 -4.73 -1.34 3.19
CA MET A 62 -5.99 -0.92 2.59
C MET A 62 -5.81 -0.59 1.10
N LEU A 63 -6.62 -1.23 0.26
CA LEU A 63 -6.73 -0.94 -1.17
C LEU A 63 -8.08 -0.27 -1.45
N VAL A 64 -8.03 0.96 -1.94
CA VAL A 64 -9.18 1.69 -2.45
C VAL A 64 -9.35 1.37 -3.94
N VAL A 65 -10.50 0.84 -4.31
CA VAL A 65 -10.82 0.42 -5.67
C VAL A 65 -11.78 1.43 -6.30
N GLU A 66 -11.31 2.16 -7.32
CA GLU A 66 -12.14 3.03 -8.15
C GLU A 66 -13.19 2.20 -8.90
N ASP A 67 -14.42 2.71 -8.95
CA ASP A 67 -15.61 2.02 -9.48
C ASP A 67 -15.85 0.64 -8.83
N GLY A 68 -15.34 0.45 -7.60
CA GLY A 68 -15.39 -0.79 -6.84
C GLY A 68 -16.74 -1.06 -6.17
N GLU A 69 -17.59 -0.06 -5.98
CA GLU A 69 -18.88 -0.18 -5.26
C GLU A 69 -19.79 -1.27 -5.84
N LYS A 70 -19.90 -1.34 -7.18
CA LYS A 70 -20.68 -2.37 -7.90
C LYS A 70 -20.13 -3.81 -7.75
N TYR A 71 -18.94 -3.96 -7.18
CA TYR A 71 -18.27 -5.24 -6.99
C TYR A 71 -18.19 -5.68 -5.52
N ILE A 72 -18.87 -4.98 -4.60
CA ILE A 72 -18.92 -5.38 -3.18
C ILE A 72 -19.44 -6.82 -3.05
N GLY A 73 -18.72 -7.62 -2.26
CA GLY A 73 -18.97 -9.05 -2.07
C GLY A 73 -18.44 -9.93 -3.21
N LYS A 74 -17.78 -9.37 -4.23
CA LYS A 74 -17.17 -10.11 -5.33
C LYS A 74 -15.65 -10.04 -5.29
N ARG A 75 -15.04 -11.06 -5.89
CA ARG A 75 -13.60 -11.10 -6.18
C ARG A 75 -13.34 -10.45 -7.54
N VAL A 76 -12.39 -9.54 -7.60
CA VAL A 76 -12.06 -8.78 -8.82
C VAL A 76 -10.55 -8.67 -9.01
N GLU A 77 -10.11 -8.68 -10.26
CA GLU A 77 -8.74 -8.32 -10.64
C GLU A 77 -8.66 -6.79 -10.72
N VAL A 78 -7.80 -6.19 -9.91
CA VAL A 78 -7.57 -4.75 -9.81
C VAL A 78 -6.18 -4.43 -10.33
N VAL A 79 -6.07 -3.40 -11.17
CA VAL A 79 -4.79 -2.79 -11.55
C VAL A 79 -4.46 -1.69 -10.56
N ILE A 80 -3.26 -1.73 -9.98
CA ILE A 80 -2.77 -0.67 -9.10
C ILE A 80 -2.49 0.58 -9.92
N THR A 81 -3.03 1.72 -9.49
CA THR A 81 -2.82 3.02 -10.11
C THR A 81 -1.83 3.86 -9.34
N SER A 82 -1.88 3.82 -8.00
CA SER A 82 -0.97 4.61 -7.16
C SER A 82 -0.84 4.07 -5.73
N LEU A 83 0.19 4.54 -5.05
CA LEU A 83 0.51 4.23 -3.65
C LEU A 83 0.61 5.55 -2.89
N LEU A 84 -0.02 5.64 -1.73
CA LEU A 84 0.11 6.77 -0.82
C LEU A 84 0.62 6.29 0.53
N GLN A 85 1.83 6.71 0.88
CA GLN A 85 2.36 6.48 2.22
C GLN A 85 1.89 7.61 3.15
N THR A 86 1.24 7.23 4.25
CA THR A 86 0.84 8.16 5.33
C THR A 86 1.53 7.76 6.63
N SER A 87 1.42 8.61 7.66
CA SER A 87 1.91 8.29 9.01
C SER A 87 1.18 7.10 9.65
N ALA A 88 -0.06 6.81 9.24
CA ALA A 88 -0.85 5.68 9.74
C ALA A 88 -0.61 4.37 8.98
N GLY A 89 0.11 4.41 7.86
CA GLY A 89 0.38 3.24 7.03
C GLY A 89 0.33 3.54 5.54
N ARG A 90 0.29 2.47 4.74
CA ARG A 90 0.23 2.52 3.28
C ARG A 90 -1.23 2.42 2.82
N LEU A 91 -1.64 3.33 1.94
CA LEU A 91 -2.85 3.19 1.15
C LEU A 91 -2.46 2.84 -0.28
N ILE A 92 -3.21 1.94 -0.89
CA ILE A 92 -3.06 1.55 -2.29
C ILE A 92 -4.34 1.98 -3.00
N PHE A 93 -4.19 2.47 -4.22
CA PHE A 93 -5.31 2.79 -5.10
C PHE A 93 -5.22 1.94 -6.35
N GLY A 94 -6.36 1.49 -6.82
CA GLY A 94 -6.45 0.72 -8.05
C GLY A 94 -7.81 0.84 -8.72
N ARG A 95 -7.91 0.27 -9.92
CA ARG A 95 -9.15 0.21 -10.69
C ARG A 95 -9.45 -1.22 -11.09
N VAL A 96 -10.73 -1.58 -11.10
CA VAL A 96 -11.16 -2.90 -11.58
C VAL A 96 -10.79 -3.09 -13.04
N LYS A 97 -10.06 -4.17 -13.33
CA LYS A 97 -9.73 -4.63 -14.69
C LYS A 97 -10.76 -5.64 -15.19
N ARG A 98 -11.17 -6.59 -14.34
CA ARG A 98 -12.25 -7.55 -14.60
C ARG A 98 -12.73 -8.20 -13.31
N GLU A 99 -13.93 -8.79 -13.35
CA GLU A 99 -14.36 -9.74 -12.30
C GLU A 99 -13.53 -11.03 -12.41
N ALA A 100 -13.10 -11.57 -11.26
CA ALA A 100 -12.42 -12.86 -11.22
C ALA A 100 -13.50 -13.96 -11.18
N ASN A 101 -13.42 -14.92 -12.11
CA ASN A 101 -14.35 -16.06 -12.20
C ASN A 101 -14.05 -17.13 -11.15
#